data_AF-A0A554VN62-F1
#
_entry.id   AF-A0A554VN62-F1
#
_cell.length_a   1.000
_cell.length_b   1.000
_cell.length_c   1.000
_cell.angle_alpha   90.00
_cell.angle_beta   90.00
_cell.angle_gamma   90.00
#
_symmetry.space_group_name_H-M   'P 1'
#
loop_
_entity.id
_entity.type
_entity.pdbx_description
1 polymer ?
#
loop_
_entity_poly.entity_id
_entity_poly.type
_entity_poly.pdbx_seq_one_letter_code
_entity_poly.pdbx_strand_id
1 'polypeptide(L)'
;MKKLLVIVAPSMVFVALLFSFASGEHSELSQQPQVVQVPETLPDIHFPASQKQQLIASIQTYFDQALDQNQIVGASVAIVKCDSIIYLGGYGNKNSRSKDTINEETIFRIGSVSKGFAGILAGIHVEEGLINWEDKVKDYIPDFKLSSKKQTESVTLSHVLSHTTGLPYHSFTNLVEDGIPIRTIASNFKELVPIAKPGGIYSYQNAVFALSGTIVEQVTGKSFKEVLQEKIFDPLHMSSASASYEALEQSNNVAEPHQRVRHGWRPMKINKKYYNNAIAAGGINASAKDMGKWMKFLLGNNPEVMMPGSIQDVFTPKIQVGGRRTILSKVVWIFIIFLRLWMEST
;
A
#
# COMPACT_ATOMS: atom_id res chain seq x y z
N MET A 1 61.85 39.96 67.72
CA MET A 1 61.27 41.11 66.99
C MET A 1 59.87 40.69 66.51
N LYS A 2 58.80 41.13 67.21
CA LYS A 2 57.68 41.98 66.71
C LYS A 2 57.06 41.49 65.37
N LYS A 3 55.78 41.14 65.21
CA LYS A 3 54.47 41.51 65.86
C LYS A 3 53.52 40.27 65.86
N LEU A 4 52.82 39.92 66.96
CA LEU A 4 51.45 40.32 67.40
C LEU A 4 50.36 40.09 66.31
N LEU A 5 49.57 39.02 66.34
CA LEU A 5 48.35 38.70 67.12
C LEU A 5 47.12 39.58 66.81
N VAL A 6 45.98 38.93 66.58
CA VAL A 6 44.55 39.27 66.88
C VAL A 6 43.62 39.04 65.66
N ILE A 7 42.36 38.54 65.66
CA ILE A 7 41.39 37.76 66.49
C ILE A 7 40.31 37.28 65.46
N VAL A 8 39.45 36.34 65.89
CA VAL A 8 37.98 36.26 65.69
C VAL A 8 37.43 35.26 64.65
N ALA A 9 36.69 34.28 65.15
CA ALA A 9 35.76 33.40 64.43
C ALA A 9 34.48 34.14 63.99
N PRO A 10 33.75 33.70 62.95
CA PRO A 10 32.39 34.16 62.72
C PRO A 10 31.35 33.12 63.13
N SER A 11 30.47 33.56 64.02
CA SER A 11 29.11 33.07 64.20
C SER A 11 28.18 33.66 63.14
N MET A 12 27.16 32.88 62.75
CA MET A 12 25.83 33.27 62.25
C MET A 12 25.66 34.49 61.35
N VAL A 13 25.23 34.25 60.10
CA VAL A 13 24.20 35.07 59.46
C VAL A 13 23.18 34.16 58.77
N PHE A 14 21.93 34.31 59.19
CA PHE A 14 20.71 33.79 58.59
C PHE A 14 20.45 34.54 57.27
N VAL A 15 20.27 33.83 56.15
CA VAL A 15 19.57 34.39 54.97
C VAL A 15 18.50 33.40 54.57
N ALA A 16 17.26 33.79 54.88
CA ALA A 16 16.05 33.18 54.36
C ALA A 16 15.96 33.49 52.85
N LEU A 17 15.89 32.46 52.02
CA LEU A 17 15.45 32.58 50.63
C LEU A 17 14.03 32.04 50.53
N LEU A 18 13.13 32.97 50.26
CA LEU A 18 11.69 32.82 50.08
C LEU A 18 11.39 31.83 48.95
N PHE A 19 10.55 30.85 49.25
CA PHE A 19 9.82 30.07 48.25
C PHE A 19 8.86 31.02 47.52
N SER A 20 9.16 31.31 46.26
CA SER A 20 8.15 31.88 45.36
C SER A 20 7.33 30.73 44.78
N PHE A 21 6.16 30.50 45.38
CA PHE A 21 5.09 29.72 44.74
C PHE A 21 4.56 30.53 43.57
N ALA A 22 5.02 30.21 42.36
CA ALA A 22 4.33 30.61 41.15
C ALA A 22 3.22 29.58 40.90
N SER A 23 1.98 30.02 41.08
CA SER A 23 0.76 29.29 40.75
C SER A 23 0.74 28.96 39.26
N GLY A 24 1.18 27.76 38.89
CA GLY A 24 0.94 27.21 37.57
C GLY A 24 -0.48 26.69 37.54
N GLU A 25 -1.38 27.38 36.84
CA GLU A 25 -2.71 26.90 36.52
C GLU A 25 -2.58 25.57 35.76
N HIS A 26 -2.97 24.47 36.43
CA HIS A 26 -3.23 23.21 35.77
C HIS A 26 -4.53 23.35 34.95
N SER A 27 -4.41 23.68 33.66
CA SER A 27 -5.47 23.38 32.71
C SER A 27 -5.40 21.88 32.38
N GLU A 28 -6.30 21.11 32.97
CA GLU A 28 -6.66 19.78 32.49
C GLU A 28 -7.18 19.89 31.05
N LEU A 29 -6.36 19.47 30.08
CA LEU A 29 -6.79 19.27 28.70
C LEU A 29 -7.62 17.99 28.62
N SER A 30 -8.87 18.06 29.09
CA SER A 30 -9.93 17.15 28.70
C SER A 30 -10.34 17.50 27.26
N GLN A 31 -9.60 16.98 26.28
CA GLN A 31 -10.02 17.03 24.88
C GLN A 31 -10.98 15.88 24.63
N GLN A 32 -12.28 16.16 24.65
CA GLN A 32 -13.25 15.32 23.95
C GLN A 32 -12.82 15.22 22.47
N PRO A 33 -12.96 14.04 21.83
CA PRO A 33 -12.58 13.88 20.43
C PRO A 33 -13.36 14.90 19.59
N GLN A 34 -12.64 15.84 18.98
CA GLN A 34 -13.24 16.76 18.03
C GLN A 34 -13.70 15.94 16.83
N VAL A 35 -15.01 15.88 16.63
CA VAL A 35 -15.61 15.43 15.38
C VAL A 35 -15.11 16.37 14.29
N VAL A 36 -14.13 15.92 13.51
CA VAL A 36 -13.66 16.65 12.33
C VAL A 36 -14.84 16.76 11.38
N GLN A 37 -15.36 17.96 11.17
CA GLN A 37 -16.38 18.19 10.15
C GLN A 37 -15.74 17.94 8.77
N VAL A 38 -16.07 16.80 8.17
CA VAL A 38 -15.77 16.51 6.76
C VAL A 38 -16.53 17.54 5.93
N PRO A 39 -15.87 18.32 5.04
CA PRO A 39 -16.57 19.26 4.18
C PRO A 39 -17.69 18.56 3.41
N GLU A 40 -18.91 19.05 3.57
CA GLU A 40 -20.13 18.34 3.19
C GLU A 40 -20.34 18.21 1.67
N THR A 41 -19.54 18.88 0.84
CA THR A 41 -19.51 18.69 -0.61
C THR A 41 -18.14 19.06 -1.18
N LEU A 42 -17.46 18.11 -1.83
CA LEU A 42 -16.36 18.43 -2.73
C LEU A 42 -16.90 19.33 -3.87
N PRO A 43 -16.14 20.33 -4.34
CA PRO A 43 -16.62 21.21 -5.40
C PRO A 43 -16.98 20.39 -6.63
N ASP A 44 -18.19 20.59 -7.15
CA ASP A 44 -18.67 19.96 -8.39
C ASP A 44 -17.68 20.31 -9.51
N ILE A 45 -16.87 19.34 -9.91
CA ILE A 45 -15.82 19.58 -10.89
C ILE A 45 -16.51 19.66 -12.23
N HIS A 46 -16.82 20.90 -12.64
CA HIS A 46 -17.20 21.16 -14.01
C HIS A 46 -16.04 20.77 -14.92
N PHE A 47 -16.14 19.59 -15.54
CA PHE A 47 -15.22 19.12 -16.55
C PHE A 47 -15.86 19.41 -17.91
N PRO A 48 -15.44 20.49 -18.61
CA PRO A 48 -16.15 20.97 -19.80
C PRO A 48 -16.31 19.86 -20.83
N ALA A 49 -17.48 19.77 -21.45
CA ALA A 49 -17.80 18.71 -22.40
C ALA A 49 -16.76 18.61 -23.54
N SER A 50 -16.24 19.75 -24.01
CA SER A 50 -15.18 19.82 -25.02
C SER A 50 -13.86 19.18 -24.55
N GLN A 51 -13.44 19.45 -23.31
CA GLN A 51 -12.24 18.83 -22.72
C GLN A 51 -12.45 17.33 -22.51
N LYS A 52 -13.65 16.91 -22.10
CA LYS A 52 -14.00 15.49 -21.98
C LYS A 52 -13.93 14.77 -23.33
N GLN A 53 -14.46 15.39 -24.38
CA GLN A 53 -14.40 14.82 -25.72
C GLN A 53 -12.96 14.73 -26.25
N GLN A 54 -12.13 15.75 -26.02
CA GLN A 54 -10.71 15.73 -26.37
C GLN A 54 -9.94 14.65 -25.61
N LEU A 55 -10.22 14.48 -24.31
CA LEU A 55 -9.64 13.42 -23.48
C LEU A 55 -10.01 12.03 -24.04
N ILE A 56 -11.30 11.78 -24.29
CA ILE A 56 -11.77 10.51 -24.86
C ILE A 56 -11.07 10.21 -26.19
N ALA A 57 -11.03 11.18 -27.10
CA ALA A 57 -10.38 11.01 -28.41
C ALA A 57 -8.88 10.72 -28.28
N SER A 58 -8.21 11.36 -27.32
CA SER A 58 -6.77 11.17 -27.09
C SER A 58 -6.47 9.77 -26.52
N ILE A 59 -7.27 9.30 -25.56
CA ILE A 59 -7.14 7.96 -24.98
C ILE A 59 -7.42 6.91 -26.05
N GLN A 60 -8.47 7.10 -26.86
CA GLN A 60 -8.78 6.20 -27.96
C GLN A 60 -7.63 6.13 -28.97
N THR A 61 -7.13 7.29 -29.43
CA THR A 61 -5.98 7.34 -30.35
C THR A 61 -4.76 6.61 -29.78
N TYR A 62 -4.48 6.78 -28.49
CA TYR A 62 -3.36 6.11 -27.82
C TYR A 62 -3.50 4.59 -27.83
N PHE A 63 -4.66 4.07 -27.44
CA PHE A 63 -4.88 2.61 -27.41
C PHE A 63 -5.00 2.00 -28.80
N ASP A 64 -5.62 2.69 -29.75
CA ASP A 64 -5.68 2.26 -31.16
C ASP A 64 -4.25 2.12 -31.71
N GLN A 65 -3.38 3.12 -31.48
CA GLN A 65 -1.96 3.03 -31.87
C GLN A 65 -1.22 1.87 -31.18
N ALA A 66 -1.46 1.65 -29.89
CA ALA A 66 -0.83 0.55 -29.15
C ALA A 66 -1.29 -0.82 -29.67
N LEU A 67 -2.55 -0.95 -30.07
CA LEU A 67 -3.11 -2.17 -30.68
C LEU A 67 -2.55 -2.39 -32.10
N ASP A 68 -2.54 -1.35 -32.94
CA ASP A 68 -2.04 -1.39 -34.31
C ASP A 68 -0.55 -1.75 -34.37
N GLN A 69 0.24 -1.20 -33.44
CA GLN A 69 1.66 -1.52 -33.27
C GLN A 69 1.90 -2.85 -32.55
N ASN A 70 0.83 -3.58 -32.22
CA ASN A 70 0.87 -4.84 -31.51
C ASN A 70 1.66 -4.72 -30.19
N GLN A 71 1.59 -3.58 -29.51
CA GLN A 71 2.25 -3.33 -28.22
C GLN A 71 1.47 -3.89 -27.03
N ILE A 72 0.16 -4.11 -27.21
CA ILE A 72 -0.73 -4.72 -26.22
C ILE A 72 -1.71 -5.66 -26.93
N VAL A 73 -2.37 -6.54 -26.17
CA VAL A 73 -3.52 -7.34 -26.66
C VAL A 73 -4.83 -6.64 -26.34
N GLY A 74 -4.91 -6.02 -25.17
CA GLY A 74 -6.03 -5.21 -24.73
C GLY A 74 -5.71 -4.50 -23.42
N ALA A 75 -6.55 -3.54 -23.07
CA ALA A 75 -6.44 -2.75 -21.86
C ALA A 75 -7.83 -2.31 -21.38
N SER A 76 -7.96 -2.00 -20.09
CA SER A 76 -9.11 -1.27 -19.57
C SER A 76 -8.62 -0.14 -18.66
N VAL A 77 -9.29 1.00 -18.72
CA VAL A 77 -8.84 2.24 -18.08
C VAL A 77 -9.99 2.94 -17.39
N ALA A 78 -9.72 3.39 -16.17
CA ALA A 78 -10.53 4.36 -15.44
C ALA A 78 -9.67 5.61 -15.17
N ILE A 79 -10.21 6.80 -15.39
CA ILE A 79 -9.61 8.06 -14.95
C ILE A 79 -10.52 8.69 -13.93
N VAL A 80 -9.97 8.98 -12.77
CA VAL A 80 -10.67 9.58 -11.64
C VAL A 80 -10.14 10.97 -11.38
N LYS A 81 -11.05 11.91 -11.17
CA LYS A 81 -10.76 13.26 -10.74
C LYS A 81 -11.60 13.56 -9.52
N CYS A 82 -10.94 13.72 -8.38
CA CYS A 82 -11.56 13.86 -7.05
C CYS A 82 -12.56 12.73 -6.75
N ASP A 83 -13.85 13.02 -6.74
CA ASP A 83 -14.92 12.07 -6.41
C ASP A 83 -15.53 11.37 -7.64
N SER A 84 -15.04 11.67 -8.84
CA SER A 84 -15.73 11.33 -10.07
C SER A 84 -14.86 10.53 -11.02
N ILE A 85 -15.43 9.44 -11.57
CA ILE A 85 -14.83 8.72 -12.69
C ILE A 85 -15.17 9.50 -13.97
N ILE A 86 -14.21 10.25 -14.50
CA ILE A 86 -14.41 11.13 -15.67
C ILE A 86 -14.26 10.39 -17.00
N TYR A 87 -13.62 9.22 -16.99
CA TYR A 87 -13.47 8.34 -18.14
C TYR A 87 -13.40 6.88 -17.67
N LEU A 88 -14.05 5.98 -18.42
CA LEU A 88 -14.04 4.55 -18.19
C LEU A 88 -14.18 3.84 -19.54
N GLY A 89 -13.29 2.90 -19.86
CA GLY A 89 -13.30 2.22 -21.15
C GLY A 89 -12.48 0.94 -21.23
N GLY A 90 -12.72 0.17 -22.29
CA GLY A 90 -12.00 -1.05 -22.63
C GLY A 90 -11.55 -1.05 -24.09
N TYR A 91 -10.42 -1.70 -24.34
CA TYR A 91 -9.69 -1.66 -25.60
C TYR A 91 -9.12 -3.03 -25.93
N GLY A 92 -9.17 -3.43 -27.21
CA GLY A 92 -8.61 -4.69 -27.68
C GLY A 92 -9.35 -5.92 -27.12
N ASN A 93 -8.63 -7.02 -26.96
CA ASN A 93 -9.21 -8.34 -26.76
C ASN A 93 -8.75 -8.95 -25.43
N LYS A 94 -9.61 -9.75 -24.80
CA LYS A 94 -9.31 -10.51 -23.57
C LYS A 94 -8.21 -11.54 -23.79
N ASN A 95 -8.08 -12.05 -25.01
CA ASN A 95 -7.13 -13.07 -25.41
C ASN A 95 -6.67 -12.84 -26.86
N SER A 96 -5.36 -12.95 -27.12
CA SER A 96 -4.76 -12.77 -28.45
C SER A 96 -5.19 -13.82 -29.49
N ARG A 97 -5.86 -14.89 -29.06
CA ARG A 97 -6.42 -15.95 -29.92
C ARG A 97 -7.93 -15.85 -30.12
N SER A 98 -8.61 -14.92 -29.45
CA SER A 98 -10.07 -14.76 -29.50
C SER A 98 -10.45 -13.36 -29.99
N LYS A 99 -11.72 -13.16 -30.36
CA LYS A 99 -12.28 -11.84 -30.68
C LYS A 99 -13.03 -11.21 -29.50
N ASP A 100 -13.01 -11.83 -28.32
CA ASP A 100 -13.74 -11.33 -27.17
C ASP A 100 -13.11 -10.03 -26.68
N THR A 101 -13.88 -8.95 -26.72
CA THR A 101 -13.38 -7.60 -26.46
C THR A 101 -13.27 -7.32 -24.97
N ILE A 102 -12.33 -6.46 -24.60
CA ILE A 102 -12.23 -5.93 -23.25
C ILE A 102 -13.24 -4.79 -23.08
N ASN A 103 -13.95 -4.80 -21.97
CA ASN A 103 -14.79 -3.71 -21.48
C ASN A 103 -14.34 -3.27 -20.06
N GLU A 104 -15.00 -2.25 -19.52
CA GLU A 104 -14.69 -1.67 -18.21
C GLU A 104 -14.91 -2.60 -17.01
N GLU A 105 -15.72 -3.65 -17.21
CA GLU A 105 -16.03 -4.67 -16.22
C GLU A 105 -15.16 -5.92 -16.39
N THR A 106 -14.28 -5.95 -17.40
CA THR A 106 -13.38 -7.07 -17.63
C THR A 106 -12.42 -7.18 -16.45
N ILE A 107 -12.37 -8.36 -15.86
CA ILE A 107 -11.58 -8.65 -14.66
C ILE A 107 -10.17 -9.01 -15.09
N PHE A 108 -9.20 -8.35 -14.45
CA PHE A 108 -7.78 -8.64 -14.59
C PHE A 108 -7.24 -9.17 -13.27
N ARG A 109 -6.29 -10.11 -13.33
CA ARG A 109 -5.40 -10.35 -12.19
C ARG A 109 -4.43 -9.17 -12.09
N ILE A 110 -4.59 -8.35 -11.05
CA ILE A 110 -3.86 -7.06 -10.93
C ILE A 110 -2.45 -7.20 -10.35
N GLY A 111 -2.04 -8.42 -9.99
CA GLY A 111 -0.67 -8.71 -9.54
C GLY A 111 -0.25 -7.80 -8.38
N SER A 112 0.95 -7.22 -8.44
CA SER A 112 1.51 -6.42 -7.35
C SER A 112 0.72 -5.17 -6.96
N VAL A 113 -0.30 -4.76 -7.71
CA VAL A 113 -1.28 -3.75 -7.25
C VAL A 113 -1.96 -4.20 -5.96
N SER A 114 -2.07 -5.52 -5.73
CA SER A 114 -2.56 -6.12 -4.47
C SER A 114 -1.86 -5.58 -3.22
N LYS A 115 -0.59 -5.14 -3.33
CA LYS A 115 0.17 -4.60 -2.19
C LYS A 115 -0.41 -3.29 -1.65
N GLY A 116 -1.02 -2.48 -2.52
CA GLY A 116 -1.71 -1.26 -2.11
C GLY A 116 -2.91 -1.57 -1.22
N PHE A 117 -3.69 -2.59 -1.57
CA PHE A 117 -4.80 -3.08 -0.74
C PHE A 117 -4.29 -3.61 0.60
N ALA A 118 -3.21 -4.38 0.63
CA ALA A 118 -2.62 -4.87 1.87
C ALA A 118 -2.12 -3.74 2.80
N GLY A 119 -1.53 -2.69 2.23
CA GLY A 119 -1.07 -1.52 2.98
C GLY A 119 -2.22 -0.72 3.59
N ILE A 120 -3.28 -0.47 2.82
CA ILE A 120 -4.51 0.16 3.33
C ILE A 120 -5.17 -0.72 4.38
N LEU A 121 -5.25 -2.03 4.15
CA LEU A 121 -5.87 -2.93 5.11
C LEU A 121 -5.11 -2.93 6.43
N ALA A 122 -3.77 -2.94 6.40
CA ALA A 122 -2.98 -2.73 7.60
C ALA A 122 -3.30 -1.38 8.26
N GLY A 123 -3.43 -0.31 7.48
CA GLY A 123 -3.79 1.02 7.97
C GLY A 123 -5.16 1.08 8.65
N ILE A 124 -6.19 0.42 8.09
CA ILE A 124 -7.51 0.28 8.73
C ILE A 124 -7.37 -0.37 10.11
N HIS A 125 -6.57 -1.44 10.23
CA HIS A 125 -6.38 -2.12 11.51
C HIS A 125 -5.48 -1.34 12.48
N VAL A 126 -4.64 -0.42 11.98
CA VAL A 126 -3.93 0.56 12.83
C VAL A 126 -4.91 1.60 13.38
N GLU A 127 -5.81 2.13 12.54
CA GLU A 127 -6.86 3.05 12.97
C GLU A 127 -7.78 2.41 14.03
N GLU A 128 -8.12 1.13 13.85
CA GLU A 128 -8.90 0.34 14.81
C GLU A 128 -8.13 -0.03 16.10
N GLY A 129 -6.83 0.28 16.18
CA GLY A 129 -5.99 -0.03 17.33
C GLY A 129 -5.64 -1.51 17.50
N LEU A 130 -5.82 -2.33 16.46
CA LEU A 130 -5.55 -3.77 16.48
C LEU A 130 -4.09 -4.12 16.22
N ILE A 131 -3.37 -3.27 15.47
CA ILE A 131 -1.94 -3.39 15.18
C ILE A 131 -1.28 -2.00 15.16
N ASN A 132 0.05 -1.94 15.23
CA ASN A 132 0.82 -0.72 15.02
C ASN A 132 1.90 -0.93 13.95
N TRP A 133 2.28 0.16 13.29
CA TRP A 133 3.37 0.17 12.29
C TRP A 133 4.69 -0.37 12.83
N GLU A 134 4.95 -0.18 14.13
CA GLU A 134 6.21 -0.54 14.79
C GLU A 134 6.20 -1.91 15.47
N ASP A 135 5.06 -2.62 15.43
CA ASP A 135 4.96 -3.97 15.96
C ASP A 135 5.93 -4.91 15.26
N LYS A 136 6.52 -5.84 16.03
CA LYS A 136 7.50 -6.77 15.48
C LYS A 136 6.80 -7.89 14.74
N VAL A 137 7.30 -8.21 13.54
CA VAL A 137 6.76 -9.31 12.73
C VAL A 137 6.79 -10.63 13.49
N LYS A 138 7.83 -10.84 14.30
CA LYS A 138 8.03 -12.04 15.11
C LYS A 138 6.93 -12.26 16.16
N ASP A 139 6.30 -11.18 16.65
CA ASP A 139 5.28 -11.28 17.70
C ASP A 139 3.99 -11.91 17.15
N TYR A 140 3.69 -11.69 15.86
CA TYR A 140 2.58 -12.31 15.14
C TYR A 140 2.97 -13.61 14.42
N ILE A 141 4.23 -13.73 14.02
CA ILE A 141 4.75 -14.86 13.24
C ILE A 141 6.01 -15.38 13.92
N PRO A 142 5.90 -16.20 14.97
CA PRO A 142 7.04 -16.70 15.74
C PRO A 142 8.09 -17.47 14.91
N ASP A 143 7.65 -18.02 13.77
CA ASP A 143 8.50 -18.74 12.81
C ASP A 143 9.37 -17.81 11.95
N PHE A 144 9.08 -16.50 11.91
CA PHE A 144 9.89 -15.53 11.17
C PHE A 144 11.30 -15.46 11.76
N LYS A 145 12.30 -15.80 10.94
CA LYS A 145 13.71 -15.83 11.34
C LYS A 145 14.59 -15.29 10.23
N LEU A 146 15.47 -14.35 10.57
CA LEU A 146 16.62 -13.95 9.76
C LEU A 146 17.89 -14.60 10.31
N SER A 147 18.97 -14.60 9.53
CA SER A 147 20.27 -15.14 9.98
C SER A 147 20.80 -14.45 11.25
N SER A 148 20.41 -13.20 11.49
CA SER A 148 20.69 -12.47 12.73
C SER A 148 19.46 -12.43 13.64
N LYS A 149 19.60 -12.95 14.87
CA LYS A 149 18.57 -12.84 15.92
C LYS A 149 18.20 -11.38 16.20
N LYS A 150 19.21 -10.51 16.31
CA LYS A 150 19.00 -9.07 16.54
C LYS A 150 18.17 -8.41 15.43
N GLN A 151 18.45 -8.75 14.17
CA GLN A 151 17.65 -8.21 13.07
C GLN A 151 16.24 -8.78 13.04
N THR A 152 16.10 -10.09 13.30
CA THR A 152 14.79 -10.76 13.41
C THR A 152 13.89 -10.03 14.41
N GLU A 153 14.42 -9.64 15.56
CA GLU A 153 13.71 -8.94 16.63
C GLU A 153 13.45 -7.44 16.33
N SER A 154 14.06 -6.90 15.27
CA SER A 154 13.91 -5.49 14.89
C SER A 154 12.98 -5.24 13.69
N VAL A 155 12.68 -6.27 12.87
CA VAL A 155 11.79 -6.09 11.71
C VAL A 155 10.37 -5.79 12.18
N THR A 156 9.79 -4.72 11.66
CA THR A 156 8.44 -4.25 11.99
C THR A 156 7.50 -4.37 10.81
N LEU A 157 6.19 -4.21 11.05
CA LEU A 157 5.20 -4.13 9.99
C LEU A 157 5.53 -3.03 8.95
N SER A 158 5.95 -1.85 9.42
CA SER A 158 6.41 -0.73 8.58
C SER A 158 7.56 -1.15 7.66
N HIS A 159 8.53 -1.91 8.16
CA HIS A 159 9.64 -2.42 7.34
C HIS A 159 9.17 -3.38 6.25
N VAL A 160 8.21 -4.25 6.57
CA VAL A 160 7.62 -5.21 5.61
C VAL A 160 6.89 -4.47 4.49
N LEU A 161 5.97 -3.57 4.86
CA LEU A 161 5.12 -2.85 3.92
C LEU A 161 5.90 -1.85 3.04
N SER A 162 7.02 -1.32 3.55
CA SER A 162 7.87 -0.38 2.81
C SER A 162 9.00 -1.04 2.00
N HIS A 163 9.09 -2.38 1.99
CA HIS A 163 10.19 -3.12 1.36
C HIS A 163 11.58 -2.76 1.91
N THR A 164 11.67 -2.52 3.22
CA THR A 164 12.92 -2.09 3.88
C THR A 164 13.43 -3.09 4.92
N THR A 165 13.11 -4.37 4.78
CA THR A 165 13.54 -5.42 5.73
C THR A 165 15.05 -5.70 5.71
N GLY A 166 15.78 -5.19 4.71
CA GLY A 166 17.22 -5.42 4.52
C GLY A 166 17.56 -6.74 3.81
N LEU A 167 16.55 -7.53 3.41
CA LEU A 167 16.73 -8.76 2.65
C LEU A 167 17.21 -8.48 1.21
N PRO A 168 17.97 -9.42 0.59
CA PRO A 168 18.28 -9.38 -0.84
C PRO A 168 17.02 -9.29 -1.72
N TYR A 169 17.13 -8.61 -2.86
CA TYR A 169 16.01 -8.40 -3.79
C TYR A 169 15.30 -9.71 -4.14
N HIS A 170 13.96 -9.72 -4.06
CA HIS A 170 13.11 -10.87 -4.43
C HIS A 170 13.38 -12.19 -3.70
N SER A 171 13.97 -12.14 -2.49
CA SER A 171 14.24 -13.31 -1.65
C SER A 171 13.04 -14.27 -1.59
N PHE A 172 13.26 -15.52 -2.02
CA PHE A 172 12.27 -16.61 -2.07
C PHE A 172 10.98 -16.33 -2.87
N THR A 173 11.01 -15.43 -3.85
CA THR A 173 9.87 -15.26 -4.78
C THR A 173 9.56 -16.55 -5.55
N ASN A 174 10.58 -17.32 -5.92
CA ASN A 174 10.41 -18.63 -6.56
C ASN A 174 9.60 -19.60 -5.67
N LEU A 175 9.79 -19.59 -4.35
CA LEU A 175 9.01 -20.45 -3.44
C LEU A 175 7.54 -20.03 -3.37
N VAL A 176 7.26 -18.73 -3.45
CA VAL A 176 5.88 -18.21 -3.59
C VAL A 176 5.27 -18.69 -4.91
N GLU A 177 6.03 -18.61 -5.99
CA GLU A 177 5.61 -19.10 -7.32
C GLU A 177 5.46 -20.61 -7.38
N ASP A 178 6.16 -21.35 -6.52
CA ASP A 178 6.03 -22.79 -6.33
C ASP A 178 4.81 -23.16 -5.48
N GLY A 179 4.26 -22.20 -4.73
CA GLY A 179 3.06 -22.38 -3.91
C GLY A 179 3.37 -22.90 -2.52
N ILE A 180 4.60 -22.67 -2.03
CA ILE A 180 4.98 -23.00 -0.66
C ILE A 180 4.25 -22.05 0.30
N PRO A 181 3.66 -22.55 1.40
CA PRO A 181 2.98 -21.72 2.38
C PRO A 181 3.88 -20.62 2.94
N ILE A 182 3.33 -19.42 3.10
CA ILE A 182 4.16 -18.25 3.47
C ILE A 182 4.79 -18.37 4.85
N ARG A 183 4.11 -19.03 5.80
CA ARG A 183 4.66 -19.35 7.12
C ARG A 183 5.87 -20.28 7.04
N THR A 184 5.84 -21.24 6.11
CA THR A 184 7.00 -22.10 5.85
C THR A 184 8.18 -21.27 5.31
N ILE A 185 7.92 -20.38 4.35
CA ILE A 185 8.94 -19.47 3.79
C ILE A 185 9.50 -18.53 4.88
N ALA A 186 8.67 -18.07 5.83
CA ALA A 186 9.08 -17.17 6.92
C ALA A 186 10.26 -17.72 7.74
N SER A 187 10.32 -19.04 7.91
CA SER A 187 11.41 -19.71 8.63
C SER A 187 12.70 -19.86 7.80
N ASN A 188 12.60 -19.80 6.47
CA ASN A 188 13.72 -19.98 5.54
C ASN A 188 14.55 -18.70 5.37
N PHE A 189 14.05 -17.52 5.74
CA PHE A 189 14.84 -16.28 5.67
C PHE A 189 16.12 -16.31 6.53
N LYS A 190 16.24 -17.28 7.45
CA LYS A 190 17.47 -17.53 8.22
C LYS A 190 18.65 -17.99 7.36
N GLU A 191 18.37 -18.56 6.19
CA GLU A 191 19.38 -19.03 5.23
C GLU A 191 19.97 -17.87 4.41
N LEU A 192 19.40 -16.68 4.51
CA LEU A 192 19.85 -15.51 3.78
C LEU A 192 20.67 -14.58 4.68
N VAL A 193 21.69 -13.97 4.09
CA VAL A 193 22.45 -12.88 4.72
C VAL A 193 21.82 -11.55 4.30
N PRO A 194 21.23 -10.78 5.23
CA PRO A 194 20.70 -9.45 4.94
C PRO A 194 21.79 -8.51 4.45
N ILE A 195 21.47 -7.73 3.43
CA ILE A 195 22.40 -6.77 2.78
C ILE A 195 22.36 -5.39 3.45
N ALA A 196 21.42 -5.16 4.36
CA ALA A 196 21.34 -3.98 5.21
C ALA A 196 20.61 -4.30 6.53
N LYS A 197 20.62 -3.34 7.45
CA LYS A 197 19.71 -3.36 8.61
C LYS A 197 18.28 -2.99 8.14
N PRO A 198 17.23 -3.43 8.86
CA PRO A 198 15.88 -2.93 8.62
C PRO A 198 15.82 -1.40 8.59
N GLY A 199 15.10 -0.84 7.63
CA GLY A 199 15.01 0.60 7.36
C GLY A 199 16.18 1.18 6.57
N GLY A 200 17.26 0.41 6.33
CA GLY A 200 18.49 0.94 5.74
C GLY A 200 18.46 1.10 4.22
N ILE A 201 17.73 0.24 3.50
CA ILE A 201 17.62 0.27 2.03
C ILE A 201 16.23 -0.15 1.58
N TYR A 202 15.84 0.30 0.38
CA TYR A 202 14.72 -0.29 -0.36
C TYR A 202 15.20 -1.54 -1.12
N SER A 203 14.49 -2.65 -0.95
CA SER A 203 14.74 -3.89 -1.67
C SER A 203 13.41 -4.61 -1.87
N TYR A 204 12.87 -4.60 -3.10
CA TYR A 204 11.53 -5.12 -3.38
C TYR A 204 11.37 -6.60 -3.02
N GLN A 205 10.25 -6.95 -2.40
CA GLN A 205 9.97 -8.29 -1.88
C GLN A 205 8.55 -8.74 -2.20
N ASN A 206 8.40 -10.02 -2.52
CA ASN A 206 7.09 -10.68 -2.56
C ASN A 206 6.85 -11.53 -1.31
N ALA A 207 7.81 -12.39 -0.96
CA ALA A 207 7.64 -13.36 0.12
C ALA A 207 7.50 -12.70 1.50
N VAL A 208 8.47 -11.87 1.92
CA VAL A 208 8.33 -11.22 3.23
C VAL A 208 7.19 -10.20 3.24
N PHE A 209 6.87 -9.57 2.09
CA PHE A 209 5.71 -8.68 1.99
C PHE A 209 4.40 -9.43 2.26
N ALA A 210 4.23 -10.65 1.73
CA ALA A 210 3.03 -11.44 1.92
C ALA A 210 2.75 -11.79 3.40
N LEU A 211 3.75 -11.71 4.28
CA LEU A 211 3.55 -11.85 5.73
C LEU A 211 2.65 -10.76 6.32
N SER A 212 2.49 -9.59 5.66
CA SER A 212 1.53 -8.58 6.10
C SER A 212 0.09 -9.13 6.10
N GLY A 213 -0.26 -9.96 5.11
CA GLY A 213 -1.54 -10.65 5.09
C GLY A 213 -1.69 -11.63 6.25
N THR A 214 -0.62 -12.37 6.58
CA THR A 214 -0.61 -13.26 7.75
C THR A 214 -0.78 -12.50 9.06
N ILE A 215 -0.19 -11.32 9.21
CA ILE A 215 -0.39 -10.47 10.40
C ILE A 215 -1.86 -10.06 10.53
N VAL A 216 -2.49 -9.62 9.43
CA VAL A 216 -3.93 -9.30 9.40
C VAL A 216 -4.77 -10.50 9.84
N GLU A 217 -4.45 -11.71 9.36
CA GLU A 217 -5.16 -12.93 9.78
C GLU A 217 -4.99 -13.22 11.28
N GLN A 218 -3.81 -12.94 11.85
CA GLN A 218 -3.57 -13.14 13.28
C GLN A 218 -4.39 -12.19 14.16
N VAL A 219 -4.50 -10.93 13.77
CA VAL A 219 -5.19 -9.92 14.60
C VAL A 219 -6.71 -9.94 14.43
N THR A 220 -7.20 -10.45 13.30
CA THR A 220 -8.65 -10.53 13.02
C THR A 220 -9.25 -11.90 13.29
N GLY A 221 -8.45 -12.97 13.24
CA GLY A 221 -8.94 -14.35 13.24
C GLY A 221 -9.67 -14.77 11.97
N LYS A 222 -9.70 -13.92 10.92
CA LYS A 222 -10.34 -14.17 9.62
C LYS A 222 -9.28 -14.35 8.54
N SER A 223 -9.60 -15.04 7.45
CA SER A 223 -8.68 -15.15 6.31
C SER A 223 -8.48 -13.79 5.63
N PHE A 224 -7.30 -13.57 5.02
CA PHE A 224 -7.02 -12.29 4.36
C PHE A 224 -8.04 -11.94 3.25
N LYS A 225 -8.60 -12.96 2.56
CA LYS A 225 -9.67 -12.79 1.57
C LYS A 225 -10.96 -12.27 2.21
N GLU A 226 -11.37 -12.80 3.35
CA GLU A 226 -12.58 -12.35 4.05
C GLU A 226 -12.43 -10.91 4.53
N VAL A 227 -11.26 -10.57 5.09
CA VAL A 227 -10.99 -9.21 5.56
C VAL A 227 -10.98 -8.21 4.40
N LEU A 228 -10.40 -8.56 3.24
CA LEU A 228 -10.49 -7.73 2.03
C LEU A 228 -11.94 -7.49 1.59
N GLN A 229 -12.76 -8.54 1.62
CA GLN A 229 -14.16 -8.46 1.23
C GLN A 229 -14.92 -7.50 2.15
N GLU A 230 -14.83 -7.73 3.46
CA GLU A 230 -15.57 -7.01 4.50
C GLU A 230 -15.13 -5.55 4.63
N LYS A 231 -13.83 -5.27 4.55
CA LYS A 231 -13.27 -3.94 4.87
C LYS A 231 -13.05 -3.07 3.65
N ILE A 232 -12.95 -3.64 2.44
CA ILE A 232 -12.64 -2.87 1.23
C ILE A 232 -13.65 -3.14 0.12
N PHE A 233 -13.84 -4.39 -0.30
CA PHE A 233 -14.62 -4.66 -1.51
C PHE A 233 -16.11 -4.36 -1.33
N ASP A 234 -16.73 -4.80 -0.23
CA ASP A 234 -18.15 -4.53 0.03
C ASP A 234 -18.42 -3.04 0.30
N PRO A 235 -17.67 -2.36 1.19
CA PRO A 235 -17.91 -0.95 1.50
C PRO A 235 -17.67 -0.02 0.30
N LEU A 236 -16.69 -0.33 -0.56
CA LEU A 236 -16.43 0.43 -1.78
C LEU A 236 -17.27 -0.05 -2.97
N HIS A 237 -18.16 -1.02 -2.76
CA HIS A 237 -18.99 -1.63 -3.80
C HIS A 237 -18.19 -2.19 -4.98
N MET A 238 -17.01 -2.75 -4.76
CA MET A 238 -16.15 -3.35 -5.78
C MET A 238 -16.63 -4.76 -6.17
N SER A 239 -17.75 -4.83 -6.87
CA SER A 239 -18.53 -6.06 -7.11
C SER A 239 -17.84 -7.13 -7.97
N SER A 240 -16.84 -6.79 -8.77
CA SER A 240 -16.04 -7.74 -9.57
C SER A 240 -14.69 -8.05 -8.93
N ALA A 241 -14.32 -7.34 -7.85
CA ALA A 241 -13.08 -7.58 -7.15
C ALA A 241 -13.14 -8.88 -6.35
N SER A 242 -12.02 -9.61 -6.36
CA SER A 242 -11.92 -10.87 -5.63
C SER A 242 -10.47 -11.18 -5.28
N ALA A 243 -10.30 -12.06 -4.31
CA ALA A 243 -8.99 -12.53 -3.86
C ALA A 243 -8.84 -14.07 -3.98
N SER A 244 -9.51 -14.66 -4.98
CA SER A 244 -9.49 -16.12 -5.23
C SER A 244 -9.41 -16.45 -6.71
N TYR A 245 -8.83 -17.61 -7.02
CA TYR A 245 -8.75 -18.11 -8.39
C TYR A 245 -10.10 -18.57 -8.92
N GLU A 246 -10.91 -19.20 -8.06
CA GLU A 246 -12.23 -19.75 -8.38
C GLU A 246 -13.18 -18.66 -8.90
N ALA A 247 -13.07 -17.45 -8.37
CA ALA A 247 -13.85 -16.30 -8.82
C ALA A 247 -13.53 -15.90 -10.27
N LEU A 248 -12.28 -16.11 -10.71
CA LEU A 248 -11.92 -15.92 -12.12
C LEU A 248 -12.48 -17.04 -12.99
N GLU A 249 -12.39 -18.30 -12.54
CA GLU A 249 -12.92 -19.44 -13.30
C GLU A 249 -14.44 -19.39 -13.48
N GLN A 250 -15.16 -18.81 -12.51
CA GLN A 250 -16.62 -18.65 -12.56
C GLN A 250 -17.08 -17.43 -13.36
N SER A 251 -16.17 -16.55 -13.78
CA SER A 251 -16.50 -15.34 -14.53
C SER A 251 -16.28 -15.52 -16.04
N ASN A 252 -17.27 -15.11 -16.82
CA ASN A 252 -17.17 -15.07 -18.28
C ASN A 252 -16.48 -13.79 -18.81
N ASN A 253 -16.07 -12.88 -17.91
CA ASN A 253 -15.51 -11.58 -18.27
C ASN A 253 -14.08 -11.40 -17.73
N VAL A 254 -13.18 -12.33 -18.03
CA VAL A 254 -11.79 -12.32 -17.55
C VAL A 254 -10.82 -12.14 -18.71
N ALA A 255 -9.82 -11.26 -18.54
CA ALA A 255 -8.68 -11.15 -19.44
C ALA A 255 -7.59 -12.17 -19.08
N GLU A 256 -7.08 -12.88 -20.08
CA GLU A 256 -5.95 -13.80 -19.88
C GLU A 256 -4.62 -13.02 -19.88
N PRO A 257 -3.61 -13.44 -19.10
CA PRO A 257 -2.28 -12.88 -19.20
C PRO A 257 -1.61 -13.32 -20.50
N HIS A 258 -0.72 -12.48 -21.05
CA HIS A 258 0.05 -12.80 -22.24
C HIS A 258 1.56 -12.69 -22.00
N GLN A 259 2.32 -13.49 -22.74
CA GLN A 259 3.76 -13.36 -22.87
C GLN A 259 4.11 -12.83 -24.26
N ARG A 260 4.98 -11.83 -24.31
CA ARG A 260 5.55 -11.34 -25.57
C ARG A 260 6.39 -12.45 -26.20
N VAL A 261 6.13 -12.75 -27.46
CA VAL A 261 6.91 -13.68 -28.28
C VAL A 261 7.41 -12.95 -29.53
N ARG A 262 8.34 -13.55 -30.28
CA ARG A 262 8.98 -12.93 -31.47
C ARG A 262 7.97 -12.30 -32.44
N HIS A 263 6.79 -12.91 -32.59
CA HIS A 263 5.73 -12.46 -33.49
C HIS A 263 4.39 -12.29 -32.75
N GLY A 264 4.37 -11.43 -31.73
CA GLY A 264 3.14 -11.01 -31.05
C GLY A 264 3.00 -11.54 -29.63
N TRP A 265 1.83 -12.08 -29.31
CA TRP A 265 1.43 -12.42 -27.94
C TRP A 265 0.91 -13.83 -27.82
N ARG A 266 1.45 -14.58 -26.85
CA ARG A 266 0.97 -15.92 -26.50
C ARG A 266 0.17 -15.85 -25.19
N PRO A 267 -1.07 -16.35 -25.13
CA PRO A 267 -1.81 -16.43 -23.88
C PRO A 267 -1.14 -17.39 -22.92
N MET A 268 -1.21 -17.06 -21.64
CA MET A 268 -0.62 -17.79 -20.53
C MET A 268 -1.73 -18.17 -19.56
N LYS A 269 -1.53 -19.26 -18.81
CA LYS A 269 -2.43 -19.61 -17.71
C LYS A 269 -2.18 -18.68 -16.52
N ILE A 270 -3.26 -18.30 -15.84
CA ILE A 270 -3.17 -17.58 -14.58
C ILE A 270 -2.55 -18.50 -13.53
N ASN A 271 -1.53 -18.02 -12.81
CA ASN A 271 -0.90 -18.77 -11.73
C ASN A 271 -1.82 -18.76 -10.49
N LYS A 272 -2.47 -19.90 -10.21
CA LYS A 272 -3.37 -20.05 -9.06
C LYS A 272 -2.66 -20.04 -7.69
N LYS A 273 -1.34 -20.22 -7.63
CA LYS A 273 -0.61 -20.43 -6.36
C LYS A 273 -0.53 -19.19 -5.49
N TYR A 274 -0.60 -17.99 -6.10
CA TYR A 274 -0.64 -16.73 -5.35
C TYR A 274 -1.91 -16.58 -4.51
N TYR A 275 -3.04 -17.15 -4.94
CA TYR A 275 -4.32 -17.04 -4.23
C TYR A 275 -4.36 -17.86 -2.94
N ASN A 276 -3.49 -18.86 -2.79
CA ASN A 276 -3.45 -19.70 -1.60
C ASN A 276 -2.36 -19.28 -0.60
N ASN A 277 -1.35 -18.54 -1.07
CA ASN A 277 -0.11 -18.35 -0.30
C ASN A 277 0.36 -16.89 -0.19
N ALA A 278 -0.07 -16.00 -1.08
CA ALA A 278 0.52 -14.66 -1.17
C ALA A 278 -0.46 -13.61 -1.74
N ILE A 279 -1.73 -13.65 -1.29
CA ILE A 279 -2.77 -12.72 -1.76
C ILE A 279 -2.32 -11.27 -1.59
N ALA A 280 -1.83 -10.91 -0.39
CA ALA A 280 -1.33 -9.58 -0.08
C ALA A 280 -0.23 -9.09 -1.05
N ALA A 281 0.58 -10.00 -1.60
CA ALA A 281 1.63 -9.65 -2.54
C ALA A 281 1.18 -9.61 -4.01
N GLY A 282 0.13 -10.35 -4.40
CA GLY A 282 -0.25 -10.43 -5.80
C GLY A 282 -1.47 -11.29 -6.19
N GLY A 283 -2.40 -11.55 -5.27
CA GLY A 283 -3.54 -12.43 -5.49
C GLY A 283 -4.90 -11.73 -5.56
N ILE A 284 -4.95 -10.44 -5.87
CA ILE A 284 -6.21 -9.72 -6.10
C ILE A 284 -6.54 -9.68 -7.60
N ASN A 285 -7.83 -9.70 -7.90
CA ASN A 285 -8.43 -9.47 -9.20
C ASN A 285 -9.38 -8.29 -9.12
N ALA A 286 -9.43 -7.47 -10.16
CA ALA A 286 -10.38 -6.36 -10.26
C ALA A 286 -10.58 -5.91 -11.71
N SER A 287 -11.73 -5.29 -11.97
CA SER A 287 -11.99 -4.56 -13.21
C SER A 287 -11.56 -3.09 -13.11
N ALA A 288 -11.45 -2.38 -14.24
CA ALA A 288 -11.15 -0.95 -14.20
C ALA A 288 -12.24 -0.15 -13.47
N LYS A 289 -13.51 -0.56 -13.59
CA LYS A 289 -14.64 0.05 -12.88
C LYS A 289 -14.44 -0.01 -11.36
N ASP A 290 -14.02 -1.15 -10.83
CA ASP A 290 -13.75 -1.30 -9.40
C ASP A 290 -12.46 -0.59 -8.98
N MET A 291 -11.42 -0.63 -9.82
CA MET A 291 -10.21 0.16 -9.58
C MET A 291 -10.46 1.68 -9.62
N GLY A 292 -11.50 2.14 -10.33
CA GLY A 292 -11.98 3.52 -10.28
C GLY A 292 -12.59 3.87 -8.91
N LYS A 293 -13.38 2.96 -8.31
CA LYS A 293 -13.91 3.12 -6.95
C LYS A 293 -12.79 3.12 -5.91
N TRP A 294 -11.84 2.19 -6.06
CA TRP A 294 -10.62 2.16 -5.26
C TRP A 294 -9.83 3.48 -5.35
N MET A 295 -9.65 4.04 -6.55
CA MET A 295 -8.96 5.31 -6.73
C MET A 295 -9.73 6.48 -6.08
N LYS A 296 -11.06 6.52 -6.18
CA LYS A 296 -11.87 7.52 -5.46
C LYS A 296 -11.60 7.46 -3.96
N PHE A 297 -11.63 6.27 -3.37
CA PHE A 297 -11.31 6.07 -1.96
C PHE A 297 -9.92 6.61 -1.60
N LEU A 298 -8.90 6.26 -2.38
CA LEU A 298 -7.53 6.76 -2.15
C LEU A 298 -7.36 8.27 -2.32
N LEU A 299 -8.29 8.93 -3.04
CA LEU A 299 -8.35 10.39 -3.15
C LEU A 299 -9.11 11.06 -1.98
N GLY A 300 -9.47 10.30 -0.94
CA GLY A 300 -10.11 10.80 0.28
C GLY A 300 -11.64 10.70 0.29
N ASN A 301 -12.24 9.98 -0.67
CA ASN A 301 -13.66 9.64 -0.61
C ASN A 301 -13.88 8.41 0.29
N ASN A 302 -15.15 8.13 0.62
CA ASN A 302 -15.54 6.99 1.46
C ASN A 302 -14.90 7.03 2.88
N PRO A 303 -15.07 8.13 3.65
CA PRO A 303 -14.49 8.26 4.99
C PRO A 303 -15.02 7.23 6.00
N GLU A 304 -16.14 6.57 5.69
CA GLU A 304 -16.67 5.43 6.46
C GLU A 304 -15.80 4.18 6.39
N VAL A 305 -14.90 4.07 5.40
CA VAL A 305 -13.96 2.95 5.25
C VAL A 305 -12.66 3.19 6.01
N MET A 306 -12.13 4.41 5.92
CA MET A 306 -10.90 4.83 6.59
C MET A 306 -10.86 6.35 6.64
N MET A 307 -10.47 6.92 7.78
CA MET A 307 -10.39 8.38 7.89
C MET A 307 -9.34 8.96 6.94
N PRO A 308 -9.59 10.14 6.32
CA PRO A 308 -8.61 10.78 5.42
C PRO A 308 -7.24 11.01 6.05
N GLY A 309 -7.18 11.31 7.36
CA GLY A 309 -5.93 11.45 8.10
C GLY A 309 -5.13 10.15 8.14
N SER A 310 -5.78 9.03 8.42
CA SER A 310 -5.15 7.71 8.45
C SER A 310 -4.66 7.28 7.07
N ILE A 311 -5.37 7.64 5.99
CA ILE A 311 -4.90 7.40 4.62
C ILE A 311 -3.56 8.11 4.40
N GLN A 312 -3.40 9.35 4.89
CA GLN A 312 -2.15 10.09 4.80
C GLN A 312 -0.98 9.39 5.53
N ASP A 313 -1.25 8.73 6.66
CA ASP A 313 -0.24 7.94 7.38
C ASP A 313 0.26 6.76 6.53
N VAL A 314 -0.64 6.06 5.83
CA VAL A 314 -0.30 4.97 4.90
C VAL A 314 0.60 5.48 3.76
N PHE A 315 0.34 6.69 3.26
CA PHE A 315 1.10 7.31 2.19
C PHE A 315 2.37 8.04 2.66
N THR A 316 2.69 8.02 3.95
CA THR A 316 3.88 8.68 4.48
C THR A 316 5.15 8.00 3.95
N PRO A 317 6.05 8.74 3.25
CA PRO A 317 7.28 8.17 2.70
C PRO A 317 8.17 7.55 3.78
N LYS A 318 8.62 6.30 3.56
CA LYS A 318 9.47 5.57 4.52
C LYS A 318 10.94 5.48 4.11
N ILE A 319 11.22 5.44 2.81
CA ILE A 319 12.58 5.35 2.30
C ILE A 319 12.70 6.05 0.94
N GLN A 320 13.84 6.69 0.72
CA GLN A 320 14.22 7.17 -0.59
C GLN A 320 14.78 6.00 -1.41
N VAL A 321 14.21 5.75 -2.59
CA VAL A 321 14.73 4.75 -3.52
C VAL A 321 15.84 5.39 -4.36
N GLY A 322 17.07 4.91 -4.22
CA GLY A 322 18.21 5.37 -5.02
C GLY A 322 18.17 4.82 -6.44
N GLY A 323 17.97 5.67 -7.46
CA GLY A 323 18.02 5.26 -8.86
C GLY A 323 17.32 6.25 -9.80
N ARG A 324 18.01 6.63 -10.89
CA ARG A 324 17.64 7.63 -11.90
C ARG A 324 16.15 7.61 -12.30
N ARG A 325 15.59 8.79 -12.60
CA ARG A 325 14.24 9.05 -13.17
C ARG A 325 13.78 8.06 -14.27
N THR A 326 14.69 7.30 -14.88
CA THR A 326 14.47 6.29 -15.92
C THR A 326 14.01 4.90 -15.45
N ILE A 327 14.14 4.49 -14.19
CA ILE A 327 13.58 3.17 -13.76
C ILE A 327 12.05 3.27 -13.62
N LEU A 328 11.55 4.46 -13.27
CA LEU A 328 10.12 4.79 -13.34
C LEU A 328 9.57 4.75 -14.77
N SER A 329 10.37 4.71 -15.84
CA SER A 329 9.83 4.61 -17.22
C SER A 329 9.76 3.18 -17.76
N LYS A 330 10.33 2.19 -17.07
CA LYS A 330 10.36 0.79 -17.55
C LYS A 330 9.62 -0.20 -16.64
N VAL A 331 9.46 0.10 -15.34
CA VAL A 331 8.72 -0.75 -14.40
C VAL A 331 7.28 -0.26 -14.19
N VAL A 332 6.95 0.97 -14.62
CA VAL A 332 5.65 1.63 -14.39
C VAL A 332 4.61 1.36 -15.48
N TRP A 333 4.92 0.56 -16.51
CA TRP A 333 3.91 0.21 -17.52
C TRP A 333 2.76 -0.68 -17.00
N ILE A 334 2.77 -1.08 -15.72
CA ILE A 334 1.72 -1.89 -15.06
C ILE A 334 1.12 -1.22 -13.81
N PHE A 335 1.40 0.05 -13.52
CA PHE A 335 0.80 0.71 -12.37
C PHE A 335 0.11 2.02 -12.70
N ILE A 336 -1.20 2.03 -12.41
CA ILE A 336 -2.01 3.14 -11.94
C ILE A 336 -1.19 4.42 -11.85
N ILE A 337 -1.38 5.29 -12.84
CA ILE A 337 -0.86 6.66 -12.80
C ILE A 337 -1.57 7.36 -11.63
N PHE A 338 -0.94 7.40 -10.46
CA PHE A 338 -1.24 8.40 -9.44
C PHE A 338 -0.69 9.74 -9.94
N LEU A 339 -1.46 10.43 -10.77
CA LEU A 339 -1.30 11.87 -10.90
C LEU A 339 -2.13 12.49 -9.78
N ARG A 340 -1.52 12.60 -8.59
CA ARG A 340 -1.97 13.59 -7.61
C ARG A 340 -1.64 14.95 -8.22
N LEU A 341 -2.57 15.50 -9.02
CA LEU A 341 -2.56 16.91 -9.40
C LEU A 341 -2.89 17.74 -8.16
N TRP A 342 -1.94 17.82 -7.24
CA TRP A 342 -1.91 18.90 -6.27
C TRP A 342 -0.70 19.75 -6.62
N MET A 343 -0.91 20.67 -7.55
CA MET A 343 0.00 21.76 -7.83
C MET A 343 -0.80 23.05 -7.95
N GLU A 344 -0.34 24.03 -7.17
CA GLU A 344 -0.42 25.47 -7.42
C GLU A 344 -1.73 26.19 -7.08
N SER A 345 -1.83 26.55 -5.80
CA SER A 345 -2.34 27.85 -5.39
C SER A 345 -1.49 28.42 -4.24
N THR A 346 -0.25 28.78 -4.54
CA THR A 346 0.50 29.93 -4.03
C THR A 346 1.70 30.18 -4.92
#